data_AF-A0A7Y4TX95-F1
#
_entry.id   AF-A0A7Y4TX95-F1
#
_cell.length_a   1.000
_cell.length_b   1.000
_cell.length_c   1.000
_cell.angle_alpha   90.00
_cell.angle_beta   90.00
_cell.angle_gamma   90.00
#
_symmetry.space_group_name_H-M   'P 1'
#
loop_
_entity.id
_entity.type
_entity.pdbx_description
1 polymer ?
#
loop_
_entity_poly.entity_id
_entity_poly.type
_entity_poly.pdbx_seq_one_letter_code
_entity_poly.pdbx_strand_id
1 'polypeptide(L)'
;MVRPMRVPESSCQHIADRMLTVLSEKNLIRLRGERKSLVDKVTATLLDNFRQEEVIEKDAERLADEHLRSAPGGVDRRRVVQMIKQRLAEERRFAL
;
A
#
# COMPACT_ATOMS: atom_id res chain seq x y z
N MET A 1 7.83 -8.13 14.36
CA MET A 1 7.83 -8.12 12.88
C MET A 1 6.47 -7.66 12.42
N VAL A 2 6.40 -6.63 11.59
CA VAL A 2 5.15 -6.29 10.91
C VAL A 2 4.98 -7.33 9.79
N ARG A 3 3.79 -7.94 9.68
CA ARG A 3 3.57 -8.94 8.64
C ARG A 3 3.54 -8.22 7.28
N PRO A 4 4.35 -8.65 6.29
CA PRO A 4 4.29 -8.03 4.97
C PRO A 4 2.90 -8.23 4.37
N MET A 5 2.32 -7.16 3.85
CA MET A 5 1.03 -7.23 3.18
C MET A 5 1.18 -8.10 1.92
N ARG A 6 0.39 -9.17 1.84
CA ARG A 6 0.34 -10.05 0.67
C ARG A 6 -1.10 -10.14 0.20
N VAL A 7 -1.44 -9.34 -0.80
CA VAL A 7 -2.75 -9.38 -1.45
C VAL A 7 -2.62 -10.20 -2.73
N PRO A 8 -3.37 -11.31 -2.88
CA PRO A 8 -3.40 -12.05 -4.13
C PRO A 8 -3.94 -11.19 -5.28
N GLU A 9 -3.39 -11.37 -6.48
CA GLU A 9 -3.84 -10.66 -7.68
C GLU A 9 -5.32 -10.88 -7.98
N SER A 10 -5.84 -12.10 -7.73
CA SER A 10 -7.26 -12.40 -7.86
C SER A 10 -8.15 -11.57 -6.93
N SER A 11 -7.66 -11.22 -5.73
CA SER A 11 -8.36 -10.32 -4.81
C SER A 11 -8.35 -8.89 -5.33
N CYS A 12 -7.22 -8.40 -5.88
CA CYS A 12 -7.15 -7.08 -6.52
C CYS A 12 -8.12 -6.99 -7.70
N GLN A 13 -8.20 -8.04 -8.52
CA GLN A 13 -9.10 -8.10 -9.66
C GLN A 13 -10.57 -8.09 -9.23
N HIS A 14 -10.92 -8.86 -8.20
CA HIS A 14 -12.26 -8.85 -7.63
C HIS A 14 -12.65 -7.47 -7.07
N ILE A 15 -11.74 -6.82 -6.35
CA ILE A 15 -11.96 -5.47 -5.80
C ILE A 15 -12.12 -4.45 -6.93
N ALA A 16 -11.23 -4.47 -7.93
CA ALA A 16 -11.31 -3.60 -9.10
C ALA A 16 -12.66 -3.74 -9.82
N ASP A 17 -13.11 -4.98 -10.04
CA ASP A 17 -14.40 -5.25 -10.66
C ASP A 17 -15.57 -4.69 -9.85
N ARG A 18 -15.60 -4.97 -8.54
CA ARG A 18 -16.66 -4.51 -7.63
C ARG A 18 -16.67 -2.98 -7.49
N MET A 19 -15.50 -2.34 -7.44
CA MET A 19 -15.39 -0.88 -7.39
C MET A 19 -16.01 -0.25 -8.64
N LEU A 20 -15.64 -0.73 -9.83
CA LEU A 20 -16.18 -0.20 -11.07
C LEU A 20 -17.69 -0.45 -11.18
N THR A 21 -18.20 -1.60 -10.72
CA THR A 21 -19.65 -1.87 -10.63
C THR A 21 -20.34 -0.83 -9.76
N VAL A 22 -19.94 -0.71 -8.50
CA VAL A 22 -20.63 0.15 -7.51
C VAL A 22 -20.57 1.62 -7.92
N LEU A 23 -19.43 2.09 -8.42
CA LEU A 23 -19.28 3.48 -8.87
C LEU A 23 -20.13 3.78 -10.11
N SER A 24 -20.27 2.81 -11.02
CA SER A 24 -21.11 2.96 -12.21
C SER A 24 -22.59 2.92 -11.86
N GLU A 25 -23.02 1.97 -11.02
CA GLU A 25 -24.41 1.84 -10.56
C GLU A 25 -24.88 3.08 -9.79
N LYS A 26 -23.98 3.71 -9.04
CA LYS A 26 -24.26 4.97 -8.33
C LYS A 26 -24.18 6.21 -9.23
N ASN A 27 -23.94 6.07 -10.53
CA ASN A 27 -23.74 7.15 -11.50
C ASN A 27 -22.62 8.15 -11.09
N LEU A 28 -21.62 7.70 -10.33
CA LEU A 28 -20.49 8.53 -9.90
C LEU A 28 -19.39 8.60 -10.97
N ILE A 29 -19.34 7.61 -11.86
CA ILE A 29 -18.40 7.55 -12.97
C ILE A 29 -19.09 7.16 -14.27
N ARG A 30 -18.47 7.49 -15.39
CA ARG A 30 -18.82 6.97 -16.72
C ARG A 30 -17.63 6.22 -17.29
N LEU A 31 -17.78 4.91 -17.49
CA LEU A 31 -16.73 4.10 -18.09
C LEU A 31 -16.53 4.49 -19.57
N ARG A 32 -15.30 4.82 -19.93
CA ARG A 32 -14.90 5.12 -21.31
C ARG A 32 -13.95 4.01 -21.78
N GLY A 33 -14.50 2.96 -22.38
CA GLY A 33 -13.75 1.83 -22.90
C GLY A 33 -14.30 0.48 -22.44
N GLU A 34 -13.62 -0.59 -22.84
CA GLU A 34 -13.99 -1.94 -22.45
C GLU A 34 -13.79 -2.15 -20.96
N ARG A 35 -14.82 -2.72 -20.30
CA ARG A 35 -14.83 -2.99 -18.86
C ARG A 35 -13.63 -3.81 -18.40
N LYS A 36 -13.28 -4.87 -19.15
CA LYS A 36 -12.15 -5.73 -18.84
C LYS A 36 -10.84 -4.94 -18.79
N SER A 37 -10.56 -4.12 -19.81
CA SER A 37 -9.38 -3.26 -19.85
C SER A 37 -9.29 -2.29 -18.66
N LEU A 38 -10.44 -1.76 -18.21
CA LEU A 38 -10.50 -0.88 -17.04
C LEU A 38 -10.23 -1.65 -15.74
N VAL A 39 -10.80 -2.85 -15.58
CA VAL A 39 -10.53 -3.74 -14.44
C VAL A 39 -9.04 -4.09 -14.38
N ASP A 40 -8.43 -4.46 -15.50
CA ASP A 40 -7.01 -4.82 -15.57
C ASP A 40 -6.11 -3.64 -15.18
N LYS A 41 -6.44 -2.42 -15.64
CA LYS A 41 -5.71 -1.20 -15.26
C LYS A 41 -5.81 -0.90 -13.76
N VAL A 42 -7.02 -0.95 -13.20
CA VAL A 42 -7.21 -0.71 -11.75
C VAL A 42 -6.49 -1.79 -10.93
N THR A 43 -6.55 -3.04 -11.37
CA THR A 43 -5.84 -4.17 -10.75
C THR A 43 -4.33 -3.91 -10.73
N ALA A 44 -3.75 -3.52 -11.87
CA ALA A 44 -2.34 -3.20 -11.97
C ALA A 44 -1.95 -2.03 -11.05
N THR A 45 -2.78 -0.98 -10.98
CA THR A 45 -2.55 0.15 -10.06
C THR A 45 -2.59 -0.27 -8.59
N LEU A 46 -3.52 -1.14 -8.19
CA LEU A 46 -3.59 -1.67 -6.82
C LEU A 46 -2.34 -2.50 -6.49
N LEU A 47 -1.93 -3.40 -7.39
CA LEU A 47 -0.73 -4.21 -7.20
C LEU A 47 0.53 -3.36 -7.09
N ASP A 48 0.66 -2.34 -7.93
CA ASP A 48 1.79 -1.41 -7.88
C ASP A 48 1.80 -0.63 -6.56
N ASN A 49 0.64 -0.15 -6.11
CA ASN A 49 0.50 0.52 -4.83
C ASN A 49 0.94 -0.38 -3.65
N PHE A 50 0.52 -1.64 -3.60
CA PHE A 50 0.95 -2.58 -2.56
C PHE A 50 2.46 -2.86 -2.61
N ARG A 51 3.06 -2.96 -3.80
CA ARG A 51 4.52 -3.12 -3.93
C ARG A 51 5.27 -1.89 -3.41
N GLN A 52 4.79 -0.70 -3.73
CA GLN A 52 5.37 0.54 -3.21
C GLN A 52 5.26 0.61 -1.67
N GLU A 53 4.13 0.20 -1.10
CA GLU A 53 3.98 0.10 0.35
C GLU A 53 4.98 -0.89 0.96
N GLU A 54 5.17 -2.06 0.34
CA GLU A 54 6.13 -3.06 0.81
C GLU A 54 7.56 -2.53 0.83
N VAL A 55 7.94 -1.70 -0.16
CA VAL A 55 9.25 -1.04 -0.18
C VAL A 55 9.37 -0.06 0.97
N ILE A 56 8.33 0.75 1.23
CA ILE A 56 8.32 1.70 2.36
C ILE A 56 8.43 0.95 3.70
N GLU A 57 7.72 -0.17 3.86
CA GLU A 57 7.81 -1.00 5.07
C GLU A 57 9.23 -1.55 5.28
N LYS A 58 9.85 -2.10 4.24
CA LYS A 58 11.23 -2.64 4.31
C LYS A 58 12.24 -1.55 4.66
N ASP A 59 12.10 -0.37 4.06
CA ASP A 59 12.97 0.77 4.37
C ASP A 59 12.77 1.25 5.81
N ALA A 60 11.52 1.30 6.29
CA ALA A 60 11.21 1.68 7.66
C ALA A 60 11.80 0.69 8.68
N GLU A 61 11.70 -0.61 8.42
CA GLU A 61 12.30 -1.65 9.27
C GLU A 61 13.82 -1.52 9.32
N ARG A 62 14.48 -1.35 8.15
CA ARG A 62 15.94 -1.20 8.07
C ARG A 62 16.42 0.03 8.85
N LEU A 63 15.79 1.19 8.63
CA LEU A 63 16.16 2.43 9.32
C LEU A 63 15.89 2.36 10.82
N ALA A 64 14.81 1.70 11.24
CA ALA A 64 14.54 1.49 12.67
C ALA A 64 15.63 0.63 13.31
N ASP A 65 16.07 -0.44 12.65
CA ASP A 65 17.14 -1.31 13.16
C ASP A 65 18.48 -0.57 13.26
N GLU A 66 18.80 0.29 12.28
CA GLU A 66 19.98 1.17 12.33
C GLU A 66 19.90 2.16 13.51
N HIS A 67 18.73 2.74 13.76
CA HIS A 67 18.52 3.66 14.87
C HIS A 67 18.62 2.99 16.24
N LEU A 68 18.02 1.81 16.39
CA LEU A 68 17.97 1.12 17.68
C LEU A 68 19.32 0.53 18.10
N ARG A 69 20.21 0.21 17.15
CA ARG A 69 21.60 -0.19 17.45
C ARG A 69 22.38 0.91 18.19
N SER A 70 22.03 2.17 17.95
CA SER A 70 22.71 3.34 18.52
C SER A 70 21.94 3.96 19.69
N ALA A 71 20.76 3.44 20.03
CA ALA A 71 19.88 4.00 21.05
C ALA A 71 20.08 3.31 22.42
N PRO A 72 19.90 4.04 23.55
CA PRO A 72 19.85 3.42 24.87
C PRO A 72 18.72 2.38 24.96
N GLY A 73 18.91 1.33 25.77
CA GLY A 73 17.90 0.30 25.97
C GLY A 73 16.56 0.85 26.47
N GLY A 74 15.45 0.27 25.99
CA GLY A 74 14.08 0.62 26.40
C GLY A 74 13.20 1.27 25.33
N VAL A 75 13.71 1.47 24.11
CA VAL A 75 12.91 2.02 23.00
C VAL A 75 12.07 0.92 22.33
N ASP A 76 10.76 1.17 22.21
CA ASP A 76 9.84 0.27 21.50
C ASP A 76 10.08 0.31 19.99
N ARG A 77 10.70 -0.76 19.46
CA ARG A 77 10.97 -0.94 18.03
C ARG A 77 9.73 -0.74 17.17
N ARG A 78 8.57 -1.25 17.59
CA ARG A 78 7.35 -1.20 16.76
C ARG A 78 6.92 0.24 16.54
N ARG A 79 6.99 1.06 17.59
CA ARG A 79 6.68 2.50 17.51
C ARG A 79 7.65 3.22 16.58
N VAL A 80 8.95 2.93 16.67
CA VAL A 80 9.97 3.53 15.80
C VAL A 80 9.72 3.19 14.33
N VAL A 81 9.47 1.91 14.01
CA VAL A 81 9.13 1.50 12.63
C VAL A 81 7.92 2.25 12.10
N GLN A 82 6.85 2.37 12.91
CA GLN A 82 5.63 3.07 12.49
C GLN A 82 5.87 4.57 12.22
N MET A 83 6.63 5.24 13.08
CA MET A 83 6.99 6.65 12.87
C MET A 83 7.83 6.86 11.61
N ILE A 84 8.81 5.98 11.37
CA ILE A 84 9.64 6.05 10.16
C ILE A 84 8.80 5.74 8.92
N LYS A 85 7.89 4.76 8.98
CA LYS A 85 6.98 4.42 7.87
C LYS A 85 6.13 5.62 7.47
N GLN A 86 5.52 6.29 8.44
CA GLN A 86 4.72 7.50 8.20
C GLN A 86 5.55 8.60 7.54
N ARG A 87 6.74 8.88 8.09
CA ARG A 87 7.67 9.87 7.51
C ARG A 87 8.06 9.53 6.07
N LEU A 88 8.44 8.27 5.79
CA LEU A 88 8.82 7.83 4.45
C LEU A 88 7.65 7.92 3.46
N ALA A 89 6.43 7.63 3.91
CA ALA A 89 5.24 7.76 3.08
C ALA A 89 4.97 9.24 2.71
N GLU A 90 5.06 10.15 3.67
CA GLU A 90 4.94 11.59 3.42
C GLU A 90 6.00 12.10 2.44
N GLU A 91 7.28 11.76 2.66
CA GLU A 91 8.40 12.12 1.79
C GLU A 91 8.20 11.62 0.35
N ARG A 92 7.62 10.42 0.18
CA ARG A 92 7.35 9.80 -1.11
C ARG A 92 5.98 10.18 -1.70
N ARG A 93 5.19 11.00 -1.00
CA ARG A 93 3.78 11.31 -1.36
C ARG A 93 2.94 10.06 -1.56
N PHE A 94 3.19 9.04 -0.74
CA PHE A 94 2.46 7.78 -0.72
C PHE A 94 1.34 7.85 0.34
N ALA A 95 0.14 7.39 -0.03
CA ALA A 95 -0.97 7.27 0.91
C ALA A 95 -0.93 5.89 1.57
N LEU A 96 -0.78 5.87 2.91
CA LEU A 96 -0.79 4.66 3.75
C LEU A 96 -2.22 4.20 4.09
#